data_AF-A0A9N9HTR6-F1
#
_entry.id   AF-A0A9N9HTR6-F1
#
_cell.length_a   1.000
_cell.length_b   1.000
_cell.length_c   1.000
_cell.angle_alpha   90.00
_cell.angle_beta   90.00
_cell.angle_gamma   90.00
#
_symmetry.space_group_name_H-M   'P 1'
#
loop_
_entity.id
_entity.type
_entity.pdbx_description
1 polymer ?
#
loop_
_entity_poly.entity_id
_entity_poly.type
_entity_poly.pdbx_seq_one_letter_code
_entity_poly.pdbx_strand_id
1 'polypeptide(L)'
;MVRKKNKRHNQSTPSATSASAEETQSESLIVTATELQELVRQGLIVDEVHEVLEYDRKNMPWIDNFVHASMELENQCNDPREKAFHALMRELFGMKAFRETSIQAGLISKAQDFGNKIDNRISDFIIQMGEGKKGWLSRRSVAILRQMSTTKRVIDLLNIAKNKGPETRGQIIIF
;
A
#
# COMPACT_ATOMS: atom_id res chain seq x y z
N MET A 1 -51.99 40.38 -28.85
CA MET A 1 -50.71 41.01 -29.26
C MET A 1 -49.55 40.19 -28.71
N VAL A 2 -48.74 39.59 -29.58
CA VAL A 2 -47.54 38.80 -29.24
C VAL A 2 -46.34 39.73 -29.08
N ARG A 3 -45.57 39.66 -27.98
CA ARG A 3 -44.23 40.25 -27.91
C ARG A 3 -43.22 39.39 -27.13
N LYS A 4 -42.51 38.57 -27.91
CA LYS A 4 -41.06 38.33 -28.03
C LYS A 4 -40.12 38.69 -26.86
N LYS A 5 -39.31 37.67 -26.47
CA LYS A 5 -38.13 37.64 -25.58
C LYS A 5 -37.08 38.72 -25.85
N ASN A 6 -36.27 39.04 -24.82
CA ASN A 6 -34.81 39.09 -24.97
C ASN A 6 -34.01 38.87 -23.67
N LYS A 7 -32.83 38.28 -23.89
CA LYS A 7 -31.79 37.69 -23.04
C LYS A 7 -30.84 38.74 -22.44
N ARG A 8 -30.29 38.49 -21.23
CA ARG A 8 -28.85 38.71 -20.90
C ARG A 8 -28.48 38.08 -19.54
N HIS A 9 -27.18 37.76 -19.43
CA HIS A 9 -26.48 36.86 -18.52
C HIS A 9 -25.42 37.70 -17.77
N ASN A 10 -25.21 37.49 -16.46
CA ASN A 10 -23.89 37.31 -15.80
C ASN A 10 -23.85 37.65 -14.28
N GLN A 11 -23.37 36.64 -13.54
CA GLN A 11 -22.34 36.66 -12.47
C GLN A 11 -22.67 37.00 -11.00
N SER A 12 -22.37 35.97 -10.17
CA SER A 12 -21.67 35.98 -8.86
C SER A 12 -22.48 35.86 -7.55
N THR A 13 -22.42 34.64 -6.99
CA THR A 13 -22.56 34.23 -5.56
C THR A 13 -21.41 34.82 -4.70
N PRO A 14 -21.46 34.88 -3.34
CA PRO A 14 -21.53 33.71 -2.41
C PRO A 14 -22.42 34.02 -1.17
N SER A 15 -22.72 33.21 -0.15
CA SER A 15 -22.08 32.08 0.54
C SER A 15 -23.17 31.41 1.40
N ALA A 16 -23.19 30.09 1.45
CA ALA A 16 -23.64 29.36 2.62
C ALA A 16 -22.68 28.18 2.78
N THR A 17 -21.88 28.28 3.85
CA THR A 17 -20.87 27.35 4.31
C THR A 17 -21.38 25.91 4.29
N SER A 18 -20.89 25.10 3.35
CA SER A 18 -20.88 23.65 3.52
C SER A 18 -19.72 23.35 4.45
N ALA A 19 -20.04 23.03 5.71
CA ALA A 19 -19.11 22.34 6.59
C ALA A 19 -18.74 21.03 5.89
N SER A 20 -17.54 21.01 5.30
CA SER A 20 -16.91 19.77 4.86
C SER A 20 -16.61 19.01 6.14
N ALA A 21 -17.44 18.01 6.44
CA ALA A 21 -17.03 16.96 7.36
C ALA A 21 -15.77 16.37 6.75
N GLU A 22 -14.62 16.66 7.35
CA GLU A 22 -13.44 15.84 7.18
C GLU A 22 -13.81 14.49 7.79
N GLU A 23 -14.40 13.61 6.97
CA GLU A 23 -14.36 12.19 7.23
C GLU A 23 -12.87 11.83 7.21
N THR A 24 -12.26 11.77 8.39
CA THR A 24 -10.94 11.19 8.57
C THR A 24 -11.04 9.78 7.99
N GLN A 25 -10.46 9.56 6.81
CA GLN A 25 -10.41 8.23 6.22
C GLN A 25 -9.64 7.35 7.21
N SER A 26 -10.37 6.49 7.92
CA SER A 26 -9.77 5.50 8.81
C SER A 26 -9.05 4.49 7.93
N GLU A 27 -7.73 4.61 7.87
CA GLU A 27 -6.89 3.66 7.14
C GLU A 27 -6.61 2.47 8.05
N SER A 28 -7.11 1.29 7.65
CA SER A 28 -6.76 0.04 8.32
C SER A 28 -5.29 -0.29 8.05
N LEU A 29 -4.47 -0.27 9.10
CA LEU A 29 -3.06 -0.62 9.05
C LEU A 29 -2.81 -1.98 9.70
N ILE A 30 -2.02 -2.83 9.04
CA ILE A 30 -1.46 -4.03 9.66
C ILE A 30 -0.03 -3.71 10.08
N VAL A 31 0.22 -3.78 11.38
CA VAL A 31 1.52 -3.48 11.98
C VAL A 31 1.86 -4.55 13.02
N THR A 32 3.15 -4.78 13.19
CA THR A 32 3.70 -5.55 14.31
C THR A 32 3.56 -4.79 15.62
N ALA A 33 3.68 -5.50 16.75
CA ALA A 33 3.66 -4.87 18.07
C ALA A 33 4.79 -3.82 18.23
N THR A 34 5.97 -4.08 17.68
CA THR A 34 7.12 -3.16 17.73
C THR A 34 6.84 -1.89 16.94
N GLU A 35 6.27 -2.02 15.74
CA GLU A 35 5.87 -0.85 14.94
C GLU A 35 4.76 -0.06 15.59
N LEU A 36 3.75 -0.74 16.16
CA LEU A 36 2.65 -0.07 16.85
C LEU A 36 3.19 0.80 18.00
N GLN A 37 4.14 0.27 18.77
CA GLN A 37 4.79 1.03 19.84
C GLN A 37 5.50 2.28 19.30
N GLU A 38 6.22 2.15 18.18
CA GLU A 38 6.94 3.27 17.58
C GLU A 38 5.99 4.30 16.96
N LEU A 39 4.91 3.87 16.29
CA LEU A 39 3.90 4.75 15.73
C LEU A 39 3.13 5.51 16.81
N VAL A 40 2.77 4.83 17.91
CA VAL A 40 2.16 5.48 19.08
C VAL A 40 3.14 6.50 19.69
N ARG A 41 4.44 6.19 19.75
CA ARG A 41 5.47 7.16 20.19
C ARG A 41 5.55 8.38 19.27
N GLN A 42 5.25 8.22 17.98
CA GLN A 42 5.19 9.30 16.99
C GLN A 42 3.85 10.04 16.97
N GLY A 43 2.88 9.63 17.80
CA GLY A 43 1.59 10.30 17.95
C GLY A 43 0.43 9.65 17.19
N LEU A 44 0.58 8.42 16.68
CA LEU A 44 -0.55 7.66 16.15
C LEU A 44 -1.60 7.43 17.25
N ILE A 45 -2.83 7.85 17.00
CA ILE A 45 -3.98 7.55 17.85
C ILE A 45 -4.69 6.32 17.27
N VAL A 46 -4.71 5.25 18.04
CA VAL A 46 -5.41 4.01 17.66
C VAL A 46 -6.85 4.11 18.15
N ASP A 47 -7.79 4.05 17.22
CA ASP A 47 -9.23 4.06 17.53
C ASP A 47 -9.71 2.66 17.92
N GLU A 48 -9.48 1.66 17.06
CA GLU A 48 -9.88 0.28 17.28
C GLU A 48 -8.83 -0.71 16.76
N VAL A 49 -8.66 -1.83 17.48
CA VAL A 49 -7.88 -2.98 17.02
C VAL A 49 -8.87 -4.08 16.60
N HIS A 50 -9.09 -4.23 15.29
CA HIS A 50 -10.04 -5.21 14.77
C HIS A 50 -9.56 -6.66 14.89
N GLU A 51 -8.24 -6.87 14.79
CA GLU A 51 -7.68 -8.21 14.80
C GLU A 51 -6.26 -8.19 15.35
N VAL A 52 -5.97 -9.08 16.30
CA VAL A 52 -4.61 -9.36 16.76
C VAL A 52 -4.18 -10.66 16.11
N LEU A 53 -3.07 -10.59 15.36
CA LEU A 53 -2.51 -11.73 14.67
C LEU A 53 -1.20 -12.12 15.36
N GLU A 54 -1.10 -13.37 15.79
CA GLU A 54 0.12 -13.93 16.36
C GLU A 54 0.86 -14.76 15.30
N TYR A 55 2.18 -14.64 15.30
CA TYR A 55 3.06 -15.50 14.52
C TYR A 55 4.13 -16.07 15.45
N ASP A 56 4.70 -17.21 15.06
CA ASP A 56 5.73 -17.87 15.87
C ASP A 56 7.03 -17.07 15.80
N ARG A 57 7.20 -16.14 16.73
CA ARG A 57 8.40 -15.30 16.85
C ARG A 57 9.68 -16.11 17.04
N LYS A 58 9.60 -17.30 17.66
CA LYS A 58 10.75 -18.16 17.90
C LYS A 58 11.24 -18.81 16.61
N ASN A 59 10.31 -19.24 15.76
CA ASN A 59 10.63 -19.87 14.48
C ASN A 59 10.70 -18.88 13.31
N MET A 60 10.18 -17.66 13.46
CA MET A 60 10.21 -16.59 12.47
C MET A 60 10.81 -15.29 13.02
N PRO A 61 11.99 -15.31 13.67
CA PRO A 61 12.60 -14.11 14.25
C PRO A 61 13.02 -13.08 13.19
N TRP A 62 13.10 -13.52 11.92
CA TRP A 62 13.43 -12.67 10.78
C TRP A 62 12.34 -11.62 10.49
N ILE A 63 11.09 -11.81 10.91
CA ILE A 63 9.99 -10.87 10.65
C ILE A 63 10.24 -9.54 11.33
N ASP A 64 10.56 -9.55 12.63
CA ASP A 64 10.86 -8.32 13.38
C ASP A 64 12.08 -7.59 12.80
N ASN A 65 13.14 -8.33 12.46
CA ASN A 65 14.33 -7.75 11.86
C ASN A 65 14.03 -7.12 10.49
N PHE A 66 13.23 -7.79 9.67
CA PHE A 66 12.83 -7.28 8.37
C PHE A 66 11.96 -6.03 8.49
N VAL A 67 11.01 -6.05 9.41
CA VAL A 67 10.13 -4.92 9.71
C VAL A 67 10.92 -3.71 10.17
N HIS A 68 11.84 -3.90 11.12
CA HIS A 68 12.72 -2.84 11.61
C HIS A 68 13.59 -2.27 10.48
N ALA A 69 14.27 -3.14 9.72
CA ALA A 69 15.10 -2.71 8.60
C ALA A 69 14.29 -1.97 7.53
N SER A 70 13.06 -2.42 7.23
CA SER A 70 12.18 -1.76 6.27
C SER A 70 11.73 -0.39 6.75
N MET A 71 11.47 -0.25 8.06
CA MET A 71 11.12 1.04 8.67
C MET A 71 12.31 2.01 8.67
N GLU A 72 13.53 1.54 8.95
CA GLU A 72 14.75 2.36 8.84
C GLU A 72 14.98 2.83 7.40
N LEU A 73 14.85 1.92 6.43
CA LEU A 73 14.98 2.24 5.00
C LEU A 73 13.91 3.23 4.56
N GLU A 74 12.66 3.05 5.00
CA GLU A 74 11.58 4.01 4.74
C GLU A 74 11.92 5.41 5.28
N ASN A 75 12.45 5.50 6.50
CA ASN A 75 12.79 6.77 7.15
C ASN A 75 14.01 7.46 6.52
N GLN A 76 14.96 6.70 5.98
CA GLN A 76 16.17 7.23 5.35
C GLN A 76 15.95 7.58 3.87
N CYS A 77 14.88 7.09 3.25
CA CYS A 77 14.62 7.28 1.83
C CYS A 77 14.00 8.67 1.55
N ASN A 78 14.67 9.45 0.70
CA ASN A 78 14.17 10.75 0.22
C ASN A 78 13.32 10.64 -1.04
N ASP A 79 13.46 9.57 -1.85
CA ASP A 79 12.61 9.38 -3.03
C ASP A 79 11.25 8.84 -2.57
N PRO A 80 10.14 9.55 -2.86
CA PRO A 80 8.82 9.16 -2.36
C PRO A 80 8.34 7.80 -2.90
N ARG A 81 8.84 7.35 -4.06
CA ARG A 81 8.43 6.06 -4.65
C ARG A 81 9.18 4.91 -4.00
N GLU A 82 10.48 5.08 -3.77
CA GLU A 82 11.27 4.09 -3.03
C GLU A 82 10.79 4.01 -1.57
N LYS A 83 10.46 5.15 -0.95
CA LYS A 83 9.80 5.18 0.37
C LYS A 83 8.49 4.39 0.39
N ALA A 84 7.58 4.67 -0.56
CA ALA A 84 6.31 3.93 -0.68
C ALA A 84 6.53 2.44 -0.92
N PHE A 85 7.60 2.06 -1.63
CA PHE A 85 7.94 0.65 -1.83
C PHE A 85 8.42 -0.02 -0.54
N HIS A 86 9.25 0.64 0.27
CA HIS A 86 9.65 0.11 1.58
C HIS A 86 8.45 -0.08 2.51
N ALA A 87 7.52 0.89 2.53
CA ALA A 87 6.26 0.77 3.26
C ALA A 87 5.43 -0.42 2.78
N LEU A 88 5.27 -0.58 1.45
CA LEU A 88 4.58 -1.73 0.86
C LEU A 88 5.24 -3.05 1.29
N MET A 89 6.56 -3.17 1.14
CA MET A 89 7.25 -4.42 1.45
C MET A 89 7.06 -4.82 2.91
N ARG A 90 7.14 -3.88 3.83
CA ARG A 90 6.88 -4.10 5.26
C ARG A 90 5.49 -4.70 5.50
N GLU A 91 4.45 -4.11 4.92
CA GLU A 91 3.08 -4.59 5.02
C GLU A 91 2.90 -5.99 4.40
N LEU A 92 3.42 -6.20 3.17
CA LEU A 92 3.30 -7.47 2.45
C LEU A 92 3.97 -8.63 3.19
N PHE A 93 5.13 -8.40 3.80
CA PHE A 93 5.83 -9.43 4.54
C PHE A 93 5.08 -9.84 5.81
N GLY A 94 4.46 -8.88 6.52
CA GLY A 94 3.56 -9.19 7.64
C GLY A 94 2.39 -10.05 7.18
N MET A 95 1.67 -9.62 6.14
CA MET A 95 0.54 -10.37 5.59
C MET A 95 0.95 -11.77 5.11
N LYS A 96 2.14 -11.93 4.51
CA LYS A 96 2.64 -13.23 4.06
C LYS A 96 2.88 -14.18 5.22
N ALA A 97 3.49 -13.71 6.31
CA ALA A 97 3.69 -14.51 7.51
C ALA A 97 2.35 -15.02 8.04
N PHE A 98 1.35 -14.15 8.16
CA PHE A 98 0.02 -14.55 8.63
C PHE A 98 -0.70 -15.49 7.69
N ARG A 99 -0.54 -15.31 6.38
CA ARG A 99 -1.03 -16.26 5.38
C ARG A 99 -0.41 -17.65 5.60
N GLU A 100 0.90 -17.73 5.78
CA GLU A 100 1.62 -18.99 6.00
C GLU A 100 1.21 -19.67 7.32
N THR A 101 1.13 -18.91 8.41
CA THR A 101 0.63 -19.42 9.69
C THR A 101 -0.82 -19.91 9.57
N SER A 102 -1.67 -19.18 8.84
CA SER A 102 -3.06 -19.61 8.58
C SER A 102 -3.13 -20.91 7.79
N ILE A 103 -2.24 -21.10 6.80
CA ILE A 103 -2.14 -22.37 6.05
C ILE A 103 -1.72 -23.49 6.99
N GLN A 104 -0.70 -23.28 7.82
CA GLN A 104 -0.22 -24.29 8.78
C GLN A 104 -1.28 -24.68 9.80
N ALA A 105 -2.12 -23.72 10.21
CA ALA A 105 -3.24 -23.95 11.12
C ALA A 105 -4.50 -24.53 10.43
N GLY A 106 -4.47 -24.77 9.11
CA GLY A 106 -5.63 -25.26 8.35
C GLY A 106 -6.74 -24.23 8.11
N LEU A 107 -6.49 -22.94 8.39
CA LEU A 107 -7.44 -21.84 8.24
C LEU A 107 -7.45 -21.32 6.79
N ILE A 108 -7.92 -22.16 5.85
CA ILE A 108 -7.83 -21.90 4.41
C ILE A 108 -8.52 -20.58 3.98
N SER A 109 -9.71 -20.29 4.50
CA SER A 109 -10.42 -19.04 4.18
C SER A 109 -9.64 -17.80 4.61
N LYS A 110 -9.00 -17.85 5.79
CA LYS A 110 -8.17 -16.76 6.30
C LYS A 110 -6.88 -16.59 5.50
N ALA A 111 -6.23 -17.70 5.12
CA ALA A 111 -5.09 -17.67 4.22
C ALA A 111 -5.44 -17.09 2.85
N GLN A 112 -6.64 -17.38 2.33
CA GLN A 112 -7.12 -16.83 1.08
C GLN A 112 -7.41 -15.32 1.20
N ASP A 113 -8.01 -14.87 2.29
CA ASP A 113 -8.23 -13.45 2.58
C ASP A 113 -6.90 -12.66 2.58
N PHE A 114 -5.87 -13.15 3.27
CA PHE A 114 -4.54 -12.52 3.23
C PHE A 114 -3.92 -12.53 1.84
N GLY A 115 -4.09 -13.61 1.07
CA GLY A 115 -3.64 -13.65 -0.34
C GLY A 115 -4.29 -12.55 -1.18
N ASN A 116 -5.59 -12.34 -1.00
CA ASN A 116 -6.33 -11.27 -1.69
C ASN A 116 -5.87 -9.87 -1.23
N LYS A 117 -5.65 -9.67 0.08
CA LYS A 117 -5.13 -8.40 0.63
C LYS A 117 -3.75 -8.04 0.06
N ILE A 118 -2.85 -9.03 -0.02
CA ILE A 118 -1.52 -8.87 -0.65
C ILE A 118 -1.67 -8.41 -2.10
N ASP A 119 -2.49 -9.11 -2.88
CA ASP A 119 -2.68 -8.79 -4.30
C ASP A 119 -3.33 -7.41 -4.52
N ASN A 120 -4.26 -7.01 -3.66
CA ASN A 120 -4.87 -5.68 -3.68
C ASN A 120 -3.82 -4.60 -3.38
N ARG A 121 -3.03 -4.75 -2.31
CA ARG A 121 -1.98 -3.77 -1.97
C ARG A 121 -0.92 -3.62 -3.07
N ILE A 122 -0.49 -4.73 -3.69
CA ILE A 122 0.42 -4.67 -4.84
C ILE A 122 -0.23 -3.93 -6.01
N SER A 123 -1.51 -4.20 -6.29
CA SER A 123 -2.25 -3.53 -7.37
C SER A 123 -2.34 -2.03 -7.14
N ASP A 124 -2.76 -1.62 -5.93
CA ASP A 124 -2.93 -0.23 -5.55
C ASP A 124 -1.60 0.53 -5.64
N PHE A 125 -0.52 -0.06 -5.14
CA PHE A 125 0.82 0.50 -5.29
C PHE A 125 1.22 0.69 -6.75
N ILE A 126 1.03 -0.32 -7.60
CA ILE A 126 1.38 -0.21 -9.03
C ILE A 126 0.54 0.86 -9.71
N ILE A 127 -0.74 0.96 -9.39
CA ILE A 127 -1.65 1.95 -9.97
C ILE A 127 -1.23 3.35 -9.53
N GLN A 128 -1.11 3.60 -8.22
CA GLN A 128 -0.81 4.93 -7.67
C GLN A 128 0.59 5.42 -8.05
N MET A 129 1.61 4.58 -7.91
CA MET A 129 3.00 4.99 -8.14
C MET A 129 3.39 4.92 -9.61
N GLY A 130 2.67 4.12 -10.39
CA GLY A 130 2.91 3.85 -11.81
C GLY A 130 2.00 4.61 -12.76
N GLU A 131 1.17 5.55 -12.29
CA GLU A 131 0.24 6.30 -13.15
C GLU A 131 0.91 6.82 -14.43
N GLY A 132 0.44 6.33 -15.58
CA GLY A 132 0.93 6.71 -16.91
C GLY A 132 2.32 6.18 -17.29
N LYS A 133 2.99 5.39 -16.44
CA LYS A 133 4.37 4.96 -16.63
C LYS A 133 4.47 3.44 -16.87
N LYS A 134 5.10 3.06 -17.98
CA LYS A 134 5.50 1.67 -18.24
C LYS A 134 6.98 1.49 -17.90
N GLY A 135 7.35 0.30 -17.41
CA GLY A 135 8.75 -0.05 -17.21
C GLY A 135 9.52 0.78 -16.16
N TRP A 136 8.87 1.13 -15.06
CA TRP A 136 9.45 1.99 -14.01
C TRP A 136 9.93 1.22 -12.77
N LEU A 137 9.52 -0.03 -12.59
CA LEU A 137 10.04 -0.92 -11.54
C LEU A 137 11.26 -1.68 -12.04
N SER A 138 12.29 -1.80 -11.20
CA SER A 138 13.42 -2.66 -11.52
C SER A 138 12.98 -4.12 -11.66
N ARG A 139 13.79 -4.91 -12.36
CA ARG A 139 13.51 -6.33 -12.56
C ARG A 139 13.53 -7.07 -11.21
N ARG A 140 14.38 -6.64 -10.30
CA ARG A 140 14.52 -7.21 -8.95
C ARG A 140 13.30 -6.93 -8.09
N SER A 141 12.81 -5.70 -8.04
CA SER A 141 11.56 -5.37 -7.34
C SER A 141 10.38 -6.19 -7.86
N VAL A 142 10.26 -6.33 -9.18
CA VAL A 142 9.21 -7.16 -9.79
C VAL A 142 9.33 -8.64 -9.41
N ALA A 143 10.54 -9.19 -9.35
CA ALA A 143 10.75 -10.57 -8.95
C ALA A 143 10.28 -10.82 -7.51
N ILE A 144 10.56 -9.89 -6.59
CA ILE A 144 10.12 -9.96 -5.20
C ILE A 144 8.59 -9.90 -5.12
N LEU A 145 7.96 -8.90 -5.75
CA LEU A 145 6.50 -8.75 -5.72
C LEU A 145 5.77 -9.96 -6.35
N ARG A 146 6.38 -10.62 -7.35
CA ARG A 146 5.85 -11.86 -7.92
C ARG A 146 5.83 -13.03 -6.95
N GLN A 147 6.79 -13.11 -6.03
CA GLN A 147 6.82 -14.17 -5.01
C GLN A 147 5.74 -13.97 -3.94
N MET A 148 5.29 -12.72 -3.75
CA MET A 148 4.24 -12.36 -2.80
C MET A 148 2.84 -12.55 -3.40
N SER A 149 2.71 -12.27 -4.70
CA SER A 149 1.41 -12.29 -5.39
C SER A 149 0.86 -13.70 -5.59
N THR A 150 -0.48 -13.81 -5.55
CA THR A 150 -1.19 -15.09 -5.76
C THR A 150 -2.01 -15.14 -7.05
N THR A 151 -2.26 -14.00 -7.69
CA THR A 151 -3.17 -13.90 -8.84
C THR A 151 -2.48 -13.50 -10.14
N LYS A 152 -2.99 -14.06 -11.25
CA LYS A 152 -2.54 -13.71 -12.60
C LYS A 152 -2.72 -12.21 -12.92
N ARG A 153 -3.79 -11.60 -12.41
CA ARG A 153 -4.06 -10.16 -12.62
C ARG A 153 -2.90 -9.29 -12.15
N VAL A 154 -2.39 -9.53 -10.95
CA VAL A 154 -1.25 -8.78 -10.40
C VAL A 154 0.04 -9.09 -11.15
N ILE A 155 0.24 -10.36 -11.54
CA ILE A 155 1.37 -10.77 -12.38
C ILE A 155 1.39 -9.98 -13.70
N ASP A 156 0.24 -9.77 -14.33
CA ASP A 156 0.11 -9.00 -15.57
C ASP A 156 0.42 -7.51 -15.36
N LEU A 157 -0.05 -6.92 -14.25
CA LEU A 157 0.32 -5.55 -13.86
C LEU A 157 1.83 -5.40 -13.65
N LEU A 158 2.44 -6.35 -12.94
CA LEU A 158 3.89 -6.39 -12.72
C LEU A 158 4.67 -6.54 -14.03
N ASN A 159 4.16 -7.30 -15.00
CA ASN A 159 4.76 -7.41 -16.33
C ASN A 159 4.77 -6.07 -17.08
N ILE A 160 3.74 -5.25 -16.91
CA ILE A 160 3.64 -3.91 -17.52
C ILE A 160 4.58 -2.92 -16.80
N ALA A 161 4.64 -2.99 -15.48
CA ALA A 161 5.49 -2.13 -14.66
C ALA A 161 6.98 -2.46 -14.77
N LYS A 162 7.33 -3.71 -15.11
CA LYS A 162 8.71 -4.20 -15.22
C LYS A 162 9.52 -3.45 -16.28
N ASN A 163 10.64 -2.87 -15.86
CA ASN A 163 11.61 -2.31 -16.79
C ASN A 163 12.26 -3.41 -17.65
N LYS A 164 12.13 -3.25 -18.97
CA LYS A 164 12.74 -4.14 -19.96
C LYS A 164 14.12 -3.66 -20.41
N GLY A 165 14.44 -2.37 -20.28
CA GLY A 165 15.73 -1.78 -20.64
C GLY A 165 16.80 -1.90 -19.55
N PRO A 166 17.95 -1.22 -19.72
CA PRO A 166 18.94 -1.03 -18.65
C PRO A 166 18.32 -0.35 -17.43
N GLU A 167 18.84 -0.63 -16.24
CA GLU A 167 18.39 0.06 -15.03
C GLU A 167 18.90 1.50 -15.02
N THR A 168 18.02 2.45 -14.70
CA THR A 168 18.29 3.89 -14.74
C THR A 168 17.97 4.54 -13.40
N ARG A 169 18.51 5.74 -13.15
CA ARG A 169 18.36 6.52 -11.90
C ARG A 169 16.92 6.86 -11.48
N GLY A 170 15.89 6.51 -12.27
CA GLY A 170 14.48 6.78 -11.95
C GLY A 170 13.67 5.55 -11.55
N GLN A 171 14.32 4.40 -11.40
CA GLN A 171 13.70 3.12 -11.04
C GLN A 171 13.90 2.81 -9.56
N ILE A 172 12.94 2.11 -8.97
CA ILE A 172 13.11 1.53 -7.64
C ILE A 172 14.06 0.35 -7.76
N ILE A 173 15.27 0.49 -7.23
CA ILE A 173 16.33 -0.51 -7.24
C ILE A 173 16.61 -0.86 -5.79
N ILE A 174 16.42 -2.13 -5.42
CA ILE A 174 16.65 -2.61 -4.05
C ILE A 174 17.97 -3.37 -4.06
N PHE A 175 18.92 -2.97 -3.21
CA PHE A 175 20.25 -3.60 -3.09
C PHE A 175 20.22 -4.81 -2.15
#